data_AF-A0A7K2MAH6-F1
#
_entry.id   AF-A0A7K2MAH6-F1
#
_cell.length_a   1.000
_cell.length_b   1.000
_cell.length_c   1.000
_cell.angle_alpha   90.00
_cell.angle_beta   90.00
_cell.angle_gamma   90.00
#
_symmetry.space_group_name_H-M   'P 1'
#
loop_
_entity.id
_entity.type
_entity.pdbx_description
1 polymer ?
#
loop_
_entity_poly.entity_id
_entity_poly.type
_entity_poly.pdbx_seq_one_letter_code
_entity_poly.pdbx_strand_id
1 'polypeptide(L)'
;LDRAGARPHRVTVGVYDRDLSDGRTLTLRERYDIDVPEGGAPEPRPGIRPALVVPNDLDLTYAKIRLDETSLETVLRGLSGIPDALTRAVVWNSLRDMVRDGDLAPADYLATAAAHLPEETDLALVQGVLAFAGAQIADRYLHPDDRPAALTTLTALARDLLRRTEDGDNPGLRLIAVRQFVDAAAHPDTIAAWLADGMVPGGPEL
;
A
#
# COMPACT_ATOMS: atom_id res chain seq x y z
N LEU A 1 11.56 -41.45 16.44
CA LEU A 1 10.33 -40.62 16.52
C LEU A 1 10.05 -40.12 15.12
N ASP A 2 9.25 -40.86 14.37
CA ASP A 2 8.81 -40.44 13.04
C ASP A 2 7.64 -39.47 13.24
N ARG A 3 7.74 -38.24 12.73
CA ARG A 3 6.68 -37.23 12.85
C ARG A 3 5.96 -37.11 11.51
N ALA A 4 4.93 -37.93 11.31
CA ALA A 4 3.97 -37.80 10.21
C ALA A 4 2.90 -36.71 10.51
N GLY A 5 3.32 -35.54 10.98
CA GLY A 5 2.41 -34.46 11.33
C GLY A 5 2.22 -33.50 10.17
N ALA A 6 1.16 -33.67 9.37
CA ALA A 6 0.64 -32.58 8.57
C ALA A 6 -0.06 -31.61 9.53
N ARG A 7 0.51 -30.42 9.72
CA ARG A 7 -0.20 -29.29 10.32
C ARG A 7 -0.53 -28.35 9.18
N PRO A 8 -1.76 -28.41 8.64
CA PRO A 8 -2.18 -27.47 7.62
C PRO A 8 -1.93 -26.04 8.09
N HIS A 9 -1.40 -25.20 7.20
CA HIS A 9 -1.25 -23.78 7.51
C HIS A 9 -2.63 -23.18 7.67
N ARG A 10 -2.91 -22.57 8.81
CA ARG A 10 -4.19 -21.90 9.08
C ARG A 10 -4.04 -20.41 8.84
N VAL A 11 -5.01 -19.82 8.14
CA VAL A 11 -5.06 -18.38 7.88
C VAL A 11 -6.43 -17.83 8.26
N THR A 12 -6.45 -16.60 8.78
CA THR A 12 -7.69 -15.83 8.90
C THR A 12 -7.98 -15.15 7.57
N VAL A 13 -9.21 -15.28 7.07
CA VAL A 13 -9.68 -14.64 5.85
C VAL A 13 -10.65 -13.53 6.22
N GLY A 14 -10.31 -12.30 5.86
CA GLY A 14 -11.19 -11.14 5.96
C GLY A 14 -12.05 -10.99 4.72
N VAL A 15 -13.36 -10.78 4.90
CA VAL A 15 -14.32 -10.57 3.82
C VAL A 15 -14.92 -9.18 3.96
N TYR A 16 -14.86 -8.38 2.90
CA TYR A 16 -15.26 -6.97 2.93
C TYR A 16 -16.27 -6.63 1.83
N ASP A 17 -17.22 -5.77 2.19
CA ASP A 17 -18.21 -5.18 1.30
C ASP A 17 -17.95 -3.69 1.09
N ARG A 18 -18.36 -3.17 -0.08
CA ARG A 18 -18.39 -1.73 -0.31
C ARG A 18 -19.56 -1.13 0.47
N ASP A 19 -19.27 -0.06 1.20
CA ASP A 19 -20.30 0.80 1.77
C ASP A 19 -21.09 1.44 0.62
N LEU A 20 -22.42 1.30 0.66
CA LEU A 20 -23.30 1.82 -0.39
C LEU A 20 -23.48 3.34 -0.32
N SER A 21 -23.08 3.97 0.79
CA SER A 21 -23.23 5.42 0.98
C SER A 21 -22.22 6.24 0.17
N ASP A 22 -20.97 5.76 0.06
CA ASP A 22 -19.89 6.46 -0.65
C ASP A 22 -19.23 5.63 -1.77
N GLY A 23 -19.51 4.32 -1.86
CA GLY A 23 -18.96 3.42 -2.87
C GLY A 23 -17.45 3.15 -2.75
N ARG A 24 -16.79 3.70 -1.72
CA ARG A 24 -15.33 3.72 -1.55
C ARG A 24 -14.90 3.04 -0.25
N THR A 25 -15.62 3.28 0.84
CA THR A 25 -15.33 2.69 2.14
C THR A 25 -15.59 1.19 2.09
N LEU A 26 -14.71 0.41 2.70
CA LEU A 26 -14.87 -1.03 2.85
C LEU A 26 -15.29 -1.36 4.28
N THR A 27 -16.31 -2.18 4.40
CA THR A 27 -16.86 -2.63 5.68
C THR A 27 -16.55 -4.11 5.85
N LEU A 28 -16.06 -4.49 7.03
CA LEU A 28 -15.81 -5.90 7.33
C LEU A 28 -17.16 -6.62 7.45
N ARG A 29 -17.41 -7.56 6.56
CA ARG A 29 -18.56 -8.46 6.63
C ARG A 29 -18.34 -9.53 7.70
N GLU A 30 -17.23 -10.26 7.58
CA GLU A 30 -16.86 -11.31 8.53
C GLU A 30 -15.36 -11.63 8.45
N ARG A 31 -14.86 -12.30 9.49
CA ARG A 31 -13.59 -13.03 9.48
C ARG A 31 -13.84 -14.47 9.79
N TYR A 32 -13.15 -15.36 9.09
CA TYR A 32 -13.17 -16.77 9.40
C TYR A 32 -11.79 -17.37 9.20
N ASP A 33 -11.49 -18.40 9.98
CA ASP A 33 -10.26 -19.16 9.77
C ASP A 33 -10.50 -20.28 8.78
N ILE A 34 -9.47 -20.57 7.98
CA ILE A 34 -9.45 -21.71 7.09
C ILE A 34 -8.07 -22.36 7.09
N ASP A 35 -8.06 -23.69 7.01
CA ASP A 35 -6.84 -24.44 6.75
C ASP A 35 -6.54 -24.38 5.24
N VAL A 36 -5.33 -23.96 4.88
CA VAL A 36 -4.85 -23.92 3.50
C VAL A 36 -4.70 -25.37 3.03
N PRO A 37 -5.43 -25.79 1.98
CA PRO A 37 -5.35 -27.16 1.50
C PRO A 37 -3.96 -27.43 0.90
N GLU A 38 -3.43 -28.63 1.12
CA GLU A 38 -2.14 -29.07 0.53
C GLU A 38 -2.19 -29.15 -1.01
N GLY A 39 -3.39 -29.07 -1.60
CA GLY A 39 -3.61 -28.89 -3.03
C GLY A 39 -5.09 -28.60 -3.34
N GLY A 40 -5.34 -27.91 -4.45
CA GLY A 40 -6.68 -27.52 -4.88
C GLY A 40 -7.16 -26.20 -4.27
N ALA A 41 -8.42 -25.85 -4.56
CA ALA A 41 -9.07 -24.67 -4.02
C ALA A 41 -9.92 -25.05 -2.78
N PRO A 42 -10.04 -24.16 -1.78
CA PRO A 42 -11.00 -24.36 -0.70
C PRO A 42 -12.42 -24.43 -1.23
N GLU A 43 -13.31 -25.09 -0.49
CA GLU A 43 -14.73 -25.17 -0.86
C GLU A 43 -15.35 -23.75 -0.93
N PRO A 44 -16.10 -23.43 -2.01
CA PRO A 44 -16.78 -22.16 -2.12
C PRO A 44 -17.77 -21.97 -0.97
N ARG A 45 -17.76 -20.79 -0.36
CA ARG A 45 -18.76 -20.41 0.64
C ARG A 45 -20.00 -19.83 -0.05
N PRO A 46 -21.22 -20.18 0.40
CA PRO A 46 -22.44 -19.62 -0.16
C PRO A 46 -22.58 -18.13 0.19
N GLY A 47 -23.29 -17.38 -0.66
CA GLY A 47 -23.62 -15.97 -0.40
C GLY A 47 -23.33 -15.06 -1.59
N ILE A 48 -23.57 -13.76 -1.37
CA ILE A 48 -23.26 -12.73 -2.37
C ILE A 48 -21.74 -12.54 -2.41
N ARG A 49 -21.18 -12.46 -3.63
CA ARG A 49 -19.75 -12.22 -3.83
C ARG A 49 -19.34 -10.91 -3.12
N PRO A 50 -18.35 -10.94 -2.21
CA PRO A 50 -17.85 -9.74 -1.55
C PRO A 50 -17.05 -8.86 -2.51
N ALA A 51 -16.80 -7.62 -2.12
CA ALA A 51 -15.97 -6.71 -2.90
C ALA A 51 -14.47 -7.03 -2.77
N LEU A 52 -14.04 -7.53 -1.61
CA LEU A 52 -12.65 -7.87 -1.33
C LEU A 52 -12.56 -9.08 -0.39
N VAL A 53 -11.69 -10.02 -0.74
CA VAL A 53 -11.27 -11.13 0.12
C VAL A 53 -9.78 -10.98 0.42
N VAL A 54 -9.41 -10.95 1.71
CA VAL A 54 -8.03 -10.82 2.17
C VAL A 54 -7.63 -12.08 2.93
N PRO A 55 -6.93 -13.05 2.30
CA PRO A 55 -6.29 -14.14 3.01
C PRO A 55 -5.20 -13.61 3.94
N ASN A 56 -4.98 -14.28 5.07
CA ASN A 56 -4.06 -13.81 6.13
C ASN A 56 -4.37 -12.38 6.60
N ASP A 57 -5.66 -12.07 6.71
CA ASP A 57 -6.08 -10.84 7.38
C ASP A 57 -5.58 -10.85 8.83
N LEU A 58 -5.25 -9.68 9.36
CA LEU A 58 -4.54 -9.50 10.64
C LEU A 58 -3.10 -10.05 10.69
N ASP A 59 -2.52 -10.47 9.57
CA ASP A 59 -1.09 -10.83 9.42
C ASP A 59 -0.58 -11.87 10.44
N LEU A 60 -1.36 -12.93 10.70
CA LEU A 60 -1.06 -13.94 11.73
C LEU A 60 -0.08 -15.03 11.28
N THR A 61 0.23 -15.10 9.99
CA THR A 61 1.24 -16.00 9.42
C THR A 61 2.04 -15.29 8.33
N TYR A 62 3.13 -15.92 7.89
CA TYR A 62 3.80 -15.50 6.67
C TYR A 62 3.10 -16.16 5.46
N ALA A 63 2.45 -15.34 4.63
CA ALA A 63 1.78 -15.79 3.42
C ALA A 63 2.04 -14.83 2.26
N LYS A 64 2.23 -15.39 1.08
CA LYS A 64 2.27 -14.65 -0.19
C LYS A 64 0.92 -14.76 -0.86
N ILE A 65 0.22 -13.63 -0.98
CA ILE A 65 -1.18 -13.59 -1.37
C ILE A 65 -1.31 -13.21 -2.84
N ARG A 66 -2.32 -13.79 -3.50
CA ARG A 66 -2.80 -13.39 -4.83
C ARG A 66 -4.26 -13.02 -4.74
N LEU A 67 -4.53 -11.77 -5.05
CA LEU A 67 -5.90 -11.27 -5.13
C LEU A 67 -6.53 -11.77 -6.43
N ASP A 68 -7.77 -12.23 -6.34
CA ASP A 68 -8.58 -12.46 -7.54
C ASP A 68 -8.89 -11.12 -8.23
N GLU A 69 -9.31 -11.17 -9.49
CA GLU A 69 -9.56 -9.98 -10.32
C GLU A 69 -10.48 -8.95 -9.64
N THR A 70 -11.56 -9.38 -8.98
CA THR A 70 -12.50 -8.48 -8.28
C THR A 70 -11.88 -7.85 -7.05
N SER A 71 -11.14 -8.64 -6.25
CA SER A 71 -10.41 -8.12 -5.09
C SER A 71 -9.31 -7.14 -5.51
N LEU A 72 -8.57 -7.44 -6.58
CA LEU A 72 -7.54 -6.56 -7.12
C LEU A 72 -8.14 -5.25 -7.62
N GLU A 73 -9.19 -5.28 -8.45
CA GLU A 73 -9.86 -4.05 -8.91
C GLU A 73 -10.37 -3.22 -7.72
N THR A 74 -10.93 -3.87 -6.71
CA THR A 74 -11.41 -3.19 -5.51
C THR A 74 -10.28 -2.52 -4.74
N VAL A 75 -9.15 -3.19 -4.57
CA VAL A 75 -7.98 -2.64 -3.91
C VAL A 75 -7.40 -1.47 -4.70
N LEU A 76 -7.18 -1.62 -6.01
CA LEU A 76 -6.56 -0.57 -6.84
C LEU A 76 -7.38 0.74 -6.87
N ARG A 77 -8.70 0.66 -6.59
CA ARG A 77 -9.60 1.82 -6.56
C ARG A 77 -9.96 2.31 -5.16
N GLY A 78 -9.72 1.51 -4.12
CA GLY A 78 -10.35 1.71 -2.81
C GLY A 78 -9.49 1.32 -1.62
N LEU A 79 -8.18 1.16 -1.78
CA LEU A 79 -7.29 0.68 -0.70
C LEU A 79 -7.40 1.52 0.57
N SER A 80 -7.39 2.85 0.45
CA SER A 80 -7.54 3.77 1.59
C SER A 80 -8.89 3.66 2.31
N GLY A 81 -9.91 3.05 1.69
CA GLY A 81 -11.20 2.77 2.28
C GLY A 81 -11.22 1.56 3.23
N ILE A 82 -10.14 0.78 3.30
CA ILE A 82 -10.00 -0.31 4.28
C ILE A 82 -9.75 0.31 5.67
N PRO A 83 -10.58 0.06 6.68
CA PRO A 83 -10.51 0.77 7.96
C PRO A 83 -9.30 0.36 8.80
N ASP A 84 -8.94 -0.93 8.78
CA ASP A 84 -7.87 -1.49 9.60
C ASP A 84 -6.49 -1.35 8.93
N ALA A 85 -5.53 -0.77 9.65
CA ALA A 85 -4.18 -0.53 9.14
C ALA A 85 -3.41 -1.84 8.88
N LEU A 86 -3.65 -2.88 9.66
CA LEU A 86 -2.97 -4.18 9.48
C LEU A 86 -3.51 -4.89 8.23
N THR A 87 -4.81 -4.82 7.97
CA THR A 87 -5.39 -5.26 6.68
C THR A 87 -4.79 -4.47 5.51
N ARG A 88 -4.65 -3.14 5.62
CA ARG A 88 -3.97 -2.33 4.59
C ARG A 88 -2.52 -2.76 4.38
N ALA A 89 -1.80 -3.13 5.44
CA ALA A 89 -0.44 -3.66 5.35
C ALA A 89 -0.38 -4.96 4.53
N VAL A 90 -1.27 -5.92 4.83
CA VAL A 90 -1.38 -7.18 4.10
C VAL A 90 -1.66 -6.93 2.61
N VAL A 91 -2.58 -6.02 2.31
CA VAL A 91 -2.94 -5.66 0.93
C VAL A 91 -1.76 -4.99 0.20
N TRP A 92 -1.10 -4.00 0.81
CA TRP A 92 0.09 -3.36 0.20
C TRP A 92 1.23 -4.35 -0.05
N ASN A 93 1.47 -5.27 0.89
CA ASN A 93 2.45 -6.33 0.72
C ASN A 93 2.05 -7.29 -0.42
N SER A 94 0.76 -7.61 -0.54
CA SER A 94 0.23 -8.43 -1.64
C SER A 94 0.48 -7.76 -3.00
N LEU A 95 0.18 -6.46 -3.14
CA LEU A 95 0.45 -5.70 -4.37
C LEU A 95 1.95 -5.65 -4.69
N ARG A 96 2.80 -5.46 -3.66
CA ARG A 96 4.26 -5.45 -3.81
C ARG A 96 4.77 -6.78 -4.37
N ASP A 97 4.28 -7.89 -3.82
CA ASP A 97 4.65 -9.22 -4.29
C ASP A 97 4.12 -9.47 -5.71
N MET A 98 2.88 -9.09 -6.00
CA MET A 98 2.34 -9.19 -7.37
C MET A 98 3.18 -8.44 -8.40
N VAL A 99 3.72 -7.26 -8.07
CA VAL A 99 4.68 -6.58 -8.97
C VAL A 99 5.95 -7.41 -9.16
N ARG A 100 6.52 -7.93 -8.08
CA ARG A 100 7.78 -8.70 -8.13
C ARG A 100 7.67 -9.97 -8.95
N ASP A 101 6.47 -10.55 -9.01
CA ASP A 101 6.21 -11.77 -9.76
C ASP A 101 5.63 -11.52 -11.17
N GLY A 102 5.44 -10.25 -11.54
CA GLY A 102 4.93 -9.86 -12.86
C GLY A 102 3.41 -9.98 -13.01
N ASP A 103 2.68 -10.17 -11.91
CA ASP A 103 1.22 -10.26 -11.87
C ASP A 103 0.54 -8.87 -11.83
N LEU A 104 1.28 -7.81 -11.48
CA LEU A 104 0.82 -6.42 -11.47
C LEU A 104 1.86 -5.52 -12.14
N ALA A 105 1.42 -4.63 -13.03
CA ALA A 105 2.35 -3.70 -13.66
C ALA A 105 2.95 -2.72 -12.63
N PRO A 106 4.26 -2.42 -12.70
CA PRO A 106 4.88 -1.45 -11.78
C PRO A 106 4.20 -0.07 -11.80
N ALA A 107 3.72 0.36 -12.98
CA ALA A 107 2.99 1.61 -13.15
C ALA A 107 1.64 1.62 -12.40
N ASP A 108 0.92 0.49 -12.36
CA ASP A 108 -0.35 0.37 -11.63
C ASP A 108 -0.12 0.45 -10.12
N TYR A 109 0.96 -0.14 -9.60
CA TYR A 109 1.36 0.04 -8.20
C TYR A 109 1.62 1.52 -7.87
N LEU A 110 2.34 2.23 -8.74
CA LEU A 110 2.63 3.64 -8.54
C LEU A 110 1.36 4.51 -8.60
N ALA A 111 0.46 4.23 -9.53
CA ALA A 111 -0.84 4.90 -9.62
C ALA A 111 -1.68 4.64 -8.37
N THR A 112 -1.66 3.42 -7.84
CA THR A 112 -2.34 3.05 -6.59
C THR A 112 -1.75 3.80 -5.40
N ALA A 113 -0.41 3.91 -5.31
CA ALA A 113 0.27 4.70 -4.29
C ALA A 113 -0.14 6.18 -4.37
N ALA A 114 -0.18 6.74 -5.58
CA ALA A 114 -0.61 8.12 -5.83
C ALA A 114 -2.05 8.37 -5.35
N ALA A 115 -2.95 7.43 -5.60
CA ALA A 115 -4.36 7.55 -5.24
C ALA A 115 -4.62 7.42 -3.73
N HIS A 116 -3.84 6.59 -3.00
CA HIS A 116 -4.22 6.17 -1.65
C HIS A 116 -3.30 6.66 -0.53
N LEU A 117 -2.01 6.93 -0.79
CA LEU A 117 -1.13 7.48 0.24
C LEU A 117 -1.54 8.86 0.80
N PRO A 118 -2.17 9.77 0.03
CA PRO A 118 -2.67 11.03 0.56
C PRO A 118 -3.73 10.90 1.66
N GLU A 119 -4.32 9.71 1.83
CA GLU A 119 -5.27 9.40 2.90
C GLU A 119 -4.69 8.47 3.98
N GLU A 120 -3.53 7.84 3.73
CA GLU A 120 -2.91 6.93 4.70
C GLU A 120 -2.32 7.70 5.88
N THR A 121 -2.55 7.24 7.09
CA THR A 121 -2.07 7.87 8.33
C THR A 121 -1.02 7.02 9.06
N ASP A 122 -0.92 5.73 8.74
CA ASP A 122 0.08 4.85 9.33
C ASP A 122 1.48 5.13 8.74
N LEU A 123 2.43 5.48 9.60
CA LEU A 123 3.78 5.88 9.19
C LEU A 123 4.55 4.74 8.52
N ALA A 124 4.38 3.51 9.01
CA ALA A 124 5.09 2.35 8.47
C ALA A 124 4.58 2.00 7.07
N LEU A 125 3.27 2.15 6.83
CA LEU A 125 2.69 2.00 5.50
C LEU A 125 3.19 3.06 4.53
N VAL A 126 3.10 4.34 4.88
CA VAL A 126 3.56 5.42 3.99
C VAL A 126 5.04 5.24 3.65
N GLN A 127 5.89 5.03 4.66
CA GLN A 127 7.32 4.82 4.43
C GLN A 127 7.60 3.58 3.59
N GLY A 128 6.93 2.46 3.87
CA GLY A 128 7.15 1.19 3.17
C GLY A 128 6.69 1.20 1.71
N VAL A 129 5.61 1.90 1.39
CA VAL A 129 5.11 2.05 0.01
C VAL A 129 6.02 3.00 -0.77
N LEU A 130 6.37 4.16 -0.20
CA LEU A 130 7.28 5.13 -0.85
C LEU A 130 8.66 4.53 -1.11
N ALA A 131 9.22 3.80 -0.15
CA ALA A 131 10.52 3.14 -0.31
C ALA A 131 10.51 2.11 -1.45
N PHE A 132 9.44 1.32 -1.57
CA PHE A 132 9.31 0.36 -2.68
C PHE A 132 9.08 1.08 -4.01
N ALA A 133 8.24 2.12 -4.04
CA ALA A 133 7.95 2.90 -5.23
C ALA A 133 9.18 3.65 -5.78
N GLY A 134 10.04 4.20 -4.92
CA GLY A 134 11.31 4.78 -5.36
C GLY A 134 12.31 3.70 -5.80
N ALA A 135 12.75 2.86 -4.86
CA ALA A 135 13.94 2.03 -5.06
C ALA A 135 13.71 0.80 -5.95
N GLN A 136 12.47 0.33 -6.09
CA GLN A 136 12.13 -0.84 -6.89
C GLN A 136 11.36 -0.43 -8.14
N ILE A 137 10.25 0.30 -8.01
CA ILE A 137 9.45 0.69 -9.18
C ILE A 137 10.25 1.66 -10.08
N ALA A 138 10.58 2.85 -9.57
CA ALA A 138 11.22 3.88 -10.38
C ALA A 138 12.64 3.53 -10.82
N ASP A 139 13.43 2.90 -9.94
CA ASP A 139 14.85 2.65 -10.21
C ASP A 139 15.16 1.31 -10.88
N ARG A 140 14.25 0.32 -10.82
CA ARG A 140 14.56 -1.06 -11.28
C ARG A 140 13.53 -1.70 -12.18
N TYR A 141 12.23 -1.44 -11.99
CA TYR A 141 11.18 -2.22 -12.66
C TYR A 141 10.49 -1.48 -13.80
N LEU A 142 10.63 -0.16 -13.89
CA LEU A 142 10.15 0.62 -15.04
C LEU A 142 11.15 0.66 -16.18
N HIS A 143 10.65 0.90 -17.39
CA HIS A 143 11.52 1.26 -18.51
C HIS A 143 12.21 2.61 -18.19
N PRO A 144 13.49 2.82 -18.56
CA PRO A 144 14.20 4.06 -18.26
C PRO A 144 13.46 5.33 -18.70
N ASP A 145 12.73 5.27 -19.82
CA ASP A 145 11.95 6.39 -20.36
C ASP A 145 10.76 6.79 -19.47
N ASP A 146 10.25 5.87 -18.64
CA ASP A 146 9.13 6.12 -17.74
C ASP A 146 9.57 6.67 -16.37
N ARG A 147 10.86 6.54 -16.03
CA ARG A 147 11.41 6.95 -14.74
C ARG A 147 11.16 8.44 -14.41
N PRO A 148 11.33 9.41 -15.34
CA PRO A 148 11.03 10.81 -15.05
C PRO A 148 9.57 11.05 -14.64
N ALA A 149 8.61 10.37 -15.28
CA ALA A 149 7.20 10.45 -14.92
C ALA A 149 6.94 9.83 -13.53
N ALA A 150 7.63 8.74 -13.21
CA ALA A 150 7.55 8.12 -11.90
C ALA A 150 8.07 9.04 -10.78
N LEU A 151 9.23 9.67 -10.97
CA LEU A 151 9.78 10.64 -10.01
C LEU A 151 8.89 11.87 -9.85
N THR A 152 8.26 12.33 -10.94
CA THR A 152 7.27 13.41 -10.88
C THR A 152 6.08 13.03 -9.99
N THR A 153 5.59 11.79 -10.12
CA THR A 153 4.50 11.27 -9.28
C THR A 153 4.92 11.19 -7.81
N LEU A 154 6.12 10.68 -7.52
CA LEU A 154 6.65 10.57 -6.16
C LEU A 154 6.89 11.94 -5.51
N THR A 155 7.33 12.93 -6.29
CA THR A 155 7.49 14.30 -5.83
C THR A 155 6.12 14.95 -5.54
N ALA A 156 5.12 14.71 -6.38
CA ALA A 156 3.76 15.20 -6.14
C ALA A 156 3.16 14.59 -4.87
N LEU A 157 3.31 13.28 -4.67
CA LEU A 157 2.93 12.59 -3.42
C LEU A 157 3.60 13.21 -2.19
N ALA A 158 4.90 13.46 -2.25
CA ALA A 158 5.62 14.10 -1.16
C ALA A 158 5.07 15.51 -0.86
N ARG A 159 4.73 16.29 -1.88
CA ARG A 159 4.09 17.60 -1.71
C ARG A 159 2.72 17.51 -1.05
N ASP A 160 1.88 16.55 -1.46
CA ASP A 160 0.56 16.35 -0.86
C ASP A 160 0.66 15.99 0.62
N LEU A 161 1.63 15.15 0.98
CA LEU A 161 1.90 14.78 2.37
C LEU A 161 2.46 15.96 3.19
N LEU A 162 3.34 16.79 2.61
CA LEU A 162 3.83 18.02 3.24
C LEU A 162 2.68 18.99 3.51
N ARG A 163 1.84 19.25 2.52
CA ARG A 163 0.67 20.14 2.63
C ARG A 163 -0.30 19.67 3.71
N ARG A 164 -0.54 18.35 3.81
CA ARG A 164 -1.40 17.74 4.84
C ARG A 164 -0.84 17.90 6.26
N THR A 165 0.44 18.20 6.41
CA THR A 165 1.14 18.31 7.70
C THR A 165 1.70 19.71 7.95
N GLU A 166 1.12 20.74 7.31
CA GLU A 166 1.53 22.15 7.46
C GLU A 166 1.11 22.77 8.80
N ASP A 167 0.05 22.25 9.42
CA ASP A 167 -0.43 22.65 10.75
C ASP A 167 0.48 22.14 11.88
N GLY A 168 1.52 21.36 11.55
CA GLY A 168 2.44 20.76 12.50
C GLY A 168 1.94 19.42 13.06
N ASP A 169 0.75 18.97 12.67
CA ASP A 169 0.23 17.67 13.06
C ASP A 169 0.99 16.56 12.32
N ASN A 170 1.21 15.43 13.00
CA ASN A 170 1.93 14.27 12.45
C ASN A 170 3.38 14.56 11.99
N PRO A 171 4.29 15.00 12.87
CA PRO A 171 5.68 15.32 12.52
C PRO A 171 6.45 14.14 11.90
N GLY A 172 6.09 12.90 12.25
CA GLY A 172 6.69 11.70 11.63
C GLY A 172 6.35 11.55 10.15
N LEU A 173 5.10 11.83 9.78
CA LEU A 173 4.64 11.79 8.39
C LEU A 173 5.30 12.91 7.58
N ARG A 174 5.39 14.10 8.18
CA ARG A 174 6.10 15.24 7.59
C ARG A 174 7.56 14.90 7.29
N LEU A 175 8.26 14.27 8.23
CA LEU A 175 9.65 13.84 8.04
C LEU A 175 9.79 12.84 6.88
N ILE A 176 8.86 11.88 6.77
CA ILE A 176 8.82 10.95 5.64
C ILE A 176 8.64 11.71 4.32
N ALA A 177 7.72 12.68 4.29
CA ALA A 177 7.45 13.48 3.11
C ALA A 177 8.65 14.33 2.66
N VAL A 178 9.36 14.98 3.61
CA VAL A 178 10.59 15.73 3.30
C VAL A 178 11.65 14.82 2.69
N ARG A 179 11.93 13.67 3.31
CA ARG A 179 12.93 12.72 2.82
C ARG A 179 12.57 12.21 1.43
N GLN A 180 11.32 11.82 1.24
CA GLN A 180 10.84 11.37 -0.07
C GLN A 180 10.96 12.46 -1.14
N PHE A 181 10.67 13.73 -0.79
CA PHE A 181 10.82 14.83 -1.73
C PHE A 181 12.28 14.98 -2.16
N VAL A 182 13.22 14.95 -1.21
CA VAL A 182 14.65 15.02 -1.48
C VAL A 182 15.11 13.87 -2.37
N ASP A 183 14.69 12.64 -2.06
CA ASP A 183 15.07 11.44 -2.81
C ASP A 183 14.51 11.43 -4.24
N ALA A 184 13.32 12.01 -4.46
CA ALA A 184 12.65 12.04 -5.76
C ALA A 184 13.00 13.28 -6.61
N ALA A 185 13.64 14.30 -6.04
CA ALA A 185 13.87 15.57 -6.71
C ALA A 185 14.80 15.43 -7.92
N ALA A 186 14.27 15.75 -9.11
CA ALA A 186 15.06 15.81 -10.34
C ALA A 186 15.83 17.13 -10.50
N HIS A 187 15.42 18.19 -9.79
CA HIS A 187 15.99 19.52 -9.87
C HIS A 187 16.20 20.10 -8.46
N PRO A 188 17.28 20.88 -8.24
CA PRO A 188 17.65 21.34 -6.91
C PRO A 188 16.82 22.54 -6.42
N ASP A 189 16.08 23.24 -7.28
CA ASP A 189 15.52 24.57 -7.01
C ASP A 189 14.70 24.63 -5.71
N THR A 190 13.81 23.66 -5.48
CA THR A 190 12.98 23.63 -4.28
C THR A 190 13.80 23.32 -3.02
N ILE A 191 14.77 22.41 -3.11
CA ILE A 191 15.63 22.04 -1.97
C ILE A 191 16.57 23.20 -1.63
N ALA A 192 17.11 23.87 -2.65
CA ALA A 192 17.94 25.05 -2.51
C ALA A 192 17.17 26.20 -1.87
N ALA A 193 15.89 26.40 -2.24
CA ALA A 193 15.02 27.38 -1.59
C ALA A 193 14.82 27.06 -0.10
N TRP A 194 14.50 25.81 0.25
CA TRP A 194 14.35 25.41 1.68
C TRP A 194 15.62 25.66 2.48
N LEU A 195 16.79 25.37 1.91
CA LEU A 195 18.07 25.63 2.54
C LEU A 195 18.34 27.13 2.70
N ALA A 196 18.02 27.94 1.69
CA ALA A 196 18.21 29.40 1.73
C ALA A 196 17.27 30.08 2.74
N ASP A 197 16.04 29.60 2.83
CA ASP A 197 15.03 30.08 3.79
C ASP A 197 15.27 29.55 5.21
N GLY A 198 16.17 28.58 5.39
CA GLY A 198 16.45 27.94 6.67
C GLY A 198 15.26 27.15 7.22
N MET A 199 14.29 26.79 6.39
CA MET A 199 13.10 26.04 6.79
C MET A 199 12.47 25.29 5.63
N VAL A 200 11.81 24.16 5.93
CA VAL A 200 10.85 23.56 5.01
C VAL A 200 9.48 24.21 5.26
N PRO A 201 8.73 24.68 4.25
CA PRO A 201 7.45 25.37 4.42
C PRO A 201 6.47 24.64 5.35
N GLY A 202 6.06 25.27 6.45
CA GLY A 202 5.21 24.66 7.49
C GLY A 202 5.95 23.72 8.47
N GLY A 203 7.29 23.78 8.52
CA GLY A 203 8.13 22.97 9.40
C GLY A 203 8.98 23.82 10.35
N PRO A 204 9.73 23.16 11.26
CA PRO A 204 10.69 23.86 12.11
C PRO A 204 11.84 24.45 11.29
N GLU A 205 12.59 25.39 11.89
CA GLU A 205 13.88 25.86 11.35
C GLU A 205 14.86 24.68 11.19
N LEU A 206 15.66 24.73 10.12
CA LEU A 206 16.62 23.71 9.68
C LEU A 206 17.98 23.81 10.39
#